data_AF-A0A0L0V560-F1
#
_entry.id   AF-A0A0L0V560-F1
#
_cell.length_a   1.000
_cell.length_b   1.000
_cell.length_c   1.000
_cell.angle_alpha   90.00
_cell.angle_beta   90.00
_cell.angle_gamma   90.00
#
_symmetry.space_group_name_H-M   'P 1'
#
loop_
_entity.id
_entity.type
_entity.pdbx_description
1 polymer ?
#
loop_
_entity_poly.entity_id
_entity_poly.type
_entity_poly.pdbx_seq_one_letter_code
_entity_poly.pdbx_strand_id
1 'polypeptide(L)'
;MSVPSSTIERGESKDLPPAELTSAPPAKWELSVNFDMFQTFIDHGCLLDPQDYPIYPNGNTTFVKASTETVTNSGTVGFTKTTGKEKRSKGTWEILWVYCLGALVCNLEACQWVGSPPTGQGADVAYLETNPKCPGAAGRCPGNVLWTACDGTALRFDFHIPTGWGLLRHRGIHQHAWLEAKKPDKLARETLKAEIMGKAISLEDPITNVTDIHGSFINTDCLRYYQHIMLRCGTTLKC
;
A
#
# COMPACT_ATOMS: atom_id res chain seq x y z
N MET A 1 71.03 -14.35 28.71
CA MET A 1 69.60 -13.98 28.56
C MET A 1 69.49 -13.09 27.34
N SER A 2 69.18 -13.68 26.19
CA SER A 2 68.97 -12.98 24.92
C SER A 2 68.03 -13.85 24.10
N VAL A 3 66.81 -13.37 23.89
CA VAL A 3 65.78 -14.01 23.05
C VAL A 3 65.81 -13.30 21.70
N PRO A 4 65.80 -14.02 20.56
CA PRO A 4 65.83 -13.39 19.25
C PRO A 4 64.43 -12.89 18.82
N SER A 5 64.44 -11.78 18.09
CA SER A 5 63.29 -11.16 17.42
C SER A 5 62.56 -12.13 16.50
N SER A 6 61.25 -12.30 16.69
CA SER A 6 60.36 -12.86 15.65
C SER A 6 59.54 -11.73 15.02
N THR A 7 59.84 -11.45 13.76
CA THR A 7 59.00 -10.67 12.86
C THR A 7 57.67 -11.41 12.68
N ILE A 8 56.55 -10.82 13.13
CA ILE A 8 55.22 -11.32 12.81
C ILE A 8 54.87 -10.84 11.40
N GLU A 9 54.77 -11.78 10.47
CA GLU A 9 54.26 -11.52 9.14
C GLU A 9 52.76 -11.16 9.17
N ARG A 10 52.43 -10.11 8.42
CA ARG A 10 51.10 -9.57 8.23
C ARG A 10 50.31 -10.54 7.35
N GLY A 11 49.38 -11.28 7.96
CA GLY A 11 48.42 -12.12 7.24
C GLY A 11 47.60 -11.31 6.24
N GLU A 12 47.73 -11.69 4.98
CA GLU A 12 47.01 -11.21 3.81
C GLU A 12 45.51 -11.53 3.94
N SER A 13 44.66 -10.51 4.04
CA SER A 13 43.21 -10.69 4.01
C SER A 13 42.78 -11.08 2.61
N LYS A 14 42.25 -12.29 2.45
CA LYS A 14 41.58 -12.69 1.21
C LYS A 14 40.31 -11.85 1.05
N ASP A 15 40.39 -10.85 0.18
CA ASP A 15 39.25 -10.09 -0.29
C ASP A 15 38.22 -11.04 -0.91
N LEU A 16 37.12 -11.27 -0.20
CA LEU A 16 35.92 -11.85 -0.76
C LEU A 16 35.30 -10.80 -1.69
N PRO A 17 34.95 -11.14 -2.94
CA PRO A 17 34.41 -10.18 -3.87
C PRO A 17 33.04 -9.67 -3.36
N PRO A 18 32.69 -8.39 -3.61
CA PRO A 18 31.39 -7.87 -3.24
C PRO A 18 30.31 -8.74 -3.90
N ALA A 19 29.37 -9.24 -3.09
CA ALA A 19 28.18 -9.90 -3.60
C ALA A 19 27.50 -8.93 -4.57
N GLU A 20 27.57 -9.23 -5.86
CA GLU A 20 26.78 -8.56 -6.88
C GLU A 20 25.32 -8.68 -6.43
N LEU A 21 24.72 -7.53 -6.12
CA LEU A 21 23.28 -7.36 -6.04
C LEU A 21 22.74 -7.61 -7.46
N THR A 22 22.63 -8.88 -7.82
CA THR A 22 22.07 -9.31 -9.08
C THR A 22 20.59 -8.99 -8.98
N SER A 23 20.20 -7.84 -9.50
CA SER A 23 18.81 -7.51 -9.80
C SER A 23 18.34 -8.53 -10.83
N ALA A 24 17.89 -9.69 -10.36
CA ALA A 24 17.27 -10.69 -11.21
C ALA A 24 16.19 -9.97 -12.04
N PRO A 25 16.16 -10.15 -13.37
CA PRO A 25 15.13 -9.56 -14.19
C PRO A 25 13.77 -9.95 -13.61
N PRO A 26 12.81 -9.01 -13.56
CA PRO A 26 11.52 -9.29 -12.97
C PRO A 26 10.94 -10.55 -13.61
N ALA A 27 10.78 -11.62 -12.83
CA ALA A 27 10.08 -12.84 -13.25
C ALA A 27 8.82 -12.40 -14.01
N LYS A 28 8.77 -12.78 -15.29
CA LYS A 28 7.77 -12.27 -16.22
C LYS A 28 6.43 -12.82 -15.77
N TRP A 29 5.60 -11.97 -15.18
CA TRP A 29 4.25 -12.34 -14.82
C TRP A 29 3.44 -12.60 -16.08
N GLU A 30 3.14 -13.87 -16.34
CA GLU A 30 2.32 -14.27 -17.47
C GLU A 30 0.83 -14.20 -17.11
N LEU A 31 0.00 -14.04 -18.15
CA LEU A 31 -1.45 -14.18 -18.02
C LEU A 31 -1.77 -15.67 -18.15
N SER A 32 -2.49 -16.23 -17.19
CA SER A 32 -2.90 -17.63 -17.26
C SER A 32 -4.28 -17.77 -17.86
N VAL A 33 -4.47 -18.84 -18.64
CA VAL A 33 -5.78 -19.28 -19.12
C VAL A 33 -6.40 -20.36 -18.21
N ASN A 34 -5.63 -20.90 -17.28
CA ASN A 34 -6.09 -21.85 -16.26
C ASN A 34 -6.12 -21.16 -14.90
N PHE A 35 -7.32 -20.75 -14.47
CA PHE A 35 -7.53 -20.00 -13.22
C PHE A 35 -7.33 -20.89 -11.98
N ASP A 36 -7.60 -22.19 -12.08
CA ASP A 36 -7.56 -23.14 -10.98
C ASP A 36 -6.12 -23.43 -10.50
N MET A 37 -5.12 -22.98 -11.25
CA MET A 37 -3.71 -23.06 -10.85
C MET A 37 -3.33 -22.05 -9.76
N PHE A 38 -4.15 -21.03 -9.52
CA PHE A 38 -3.86 -20.01 -8.53
C PHE A 38 -4.62 -20.26 -7.24
N GLN A 39 -3.94 -20.02 -6.13
CA GLN A 39 -4.52 -20.03 -4.80
C GLN A 39 -4.14 -18.74 -4.08
N THR A 40 -5.01 -18.31 -3.17
CA THR A 40 -4.71 -17.21 -2.26
C THR A 40 -3.63 -17.67 -1.29
N PHE A 41 -2.54 -16.91 -1.23
CA PHE A 41 -1.44 -17.08 -0.28
C PHE A 41 -1.07 -15.69 0.24
N ILE A 42 -1.31 -15.46 1.53
CA ILE A 42 -1.01 -14.20 2.20
C ILE A 42 0.30 -14.37 2.96
N ASP A 43 1.34 -13.67 2.52
CA ASP A 43 2.65 -13.71 3.16
C ASP A 43 2.70 -12.78 4.39
N HIS A 44 3.74 -12.94 5.20
CA HIS A 44 3.98 -12.13 6.37
C HIS A 44 4.13 -10.63 6.03
N GLY A 45 3.67 -9.80 6.96
CA GLY A 45 3.76 -8.34 6.83
C GLY A 45 2.67 -7.72 5.96
N CYS A 46 1.68 -8.50 5.50
CA CYS A 46 0.45 -7.96 4.92
C CYS A 46 -0.43 -7.32 6.00
N LEU A 47 -1.18 -6.28 5.62
CA LEU A 47 -2.36 -5.85 6.37
C LEU A 47 -3.60 -6.19 5.54
N LEU A 48 -4.54 -6.90 6.17
CA LEU A 48 -5.81 -7.29 5.59
C LEU A 48 -6.91 -6.33 6.02
N ASP A 49 -7.88 -6.12 5.15
CA ASP A 49 -9.14 -5.48 5.52
C ASP A 49 -10.12 -6.51 6.12
N PRO A 50 -11.31 -6.09 6.62
CA PRO A 50 -12.30 -7.00 7.19
C PRO A 50 -12.88 -8.08 6.24
N GLN A 51 -12.59 -8.02 4.93
CA GLN A 51 -12.95 -9.06 3.96
C GLN A 51 -11.77 -9.99 3.65
N ASP A 52 -10.74 -10.00 4.50
CA ASP A 52 -9.48 -10.73 4.32
C ASP A 52 -8.72 -10.35 3.02
N TYR A 53 -9.05 -9.19 2.43
CA TYR A 53 -8.35 -8.70 1.25
C TYR A 53 -7.05 -7.99 1.66
N PRO A 54 -5.90 -8.31 1.04
CA PRO A 54 -4.63 -7.67 1.38
C PRO A 54 -4.57 -6.24 0.85
N ILE A 55 -5.07 -5.29 1.65
CA ILE A 55 -5.09 -3.86 1.33
C ILE A 55 -3.68 -3.25 1.41
N TYR A 56 -2.77 -3.82 2.20
CA TYR A 56 -1.33 -3.60 2.12
C TYR A 56 -0.63 -4.94 1.88
N PRO A 57 -0.51 -5.40 0.62
CA PRO A 57 0.18 -6.65 0.32
C PRO A 57 1.69 -6.49 0.58
N ASN A 58 2.34 -7.56 1.02
CA ASN A 58 3.78 -7.62 1.29
C ASN A 58 4.33 -9.02 0.97
N GLY A 59 5.65 -9.19 0.98
CA GLY A 59 6.28 -10.49 0.73
C GLY A 59 5.92 -11.07 -0.65
N ASN A 60 5.74 -12.38 -0.75
CA ASN A 60 5.30 -13.06 -1.96
C ASN A 60 3.80 -13.37 -1.94
N THR A 61 2.96 -12.34 -1.79
CA THR A 61 1.51 -12.50 -1.63
C THR A 61 0.77 -12.66 -2.96
N THR A 62 -0.14 -13.63 -3.03
CA THR A 62 -1.13 -13.79 -4.09
C THR A 62 -2.54 -13.78 -3.52
N PHE A 63 -3.46 -13.09 -4.17
CA PHE A 63 -4.88 -13.12 -3.79
C PHE A 63 -5.74 -13.37 -5.02
N VAL A 64 -6.54 -14.43 -4.98
CA VAL A 64 -7.47 -14.80 -6.04
C VAL A 64 -8.85 -14.28 -5.66
N LYS A 65 -9.45 -13.50 -6.55
CA LYS A 65 -10.86 -13.15 -6.49
C LYS A 65 -11.63 -14.04 -7.45
N ALA A 66 -12.50 -14.90 -6.93
CA ALA A 66 -13.36 -15.74 -7.77
C ALA A 66 -14.36 -14.91 -8.59
N SER A 67 -14.88 -15.49 -9.67
CA SER A 67 -15.88 -14.85 -10.54
C SER A 67 -17.18 -14.52 -9.82
N THR A 68 -17.59 -15.39 -8.88
CA THR A 68 -18.84 -15.26 -8.10
C THR A 68 -18.67 -14.43 -6.83
N GLU A 69 -17.44 -14.08 -6.47
CA GLU A 69 -17.13 -13.40 -5.22
C GLU A 69 -17.12 -11.88 -5.42
N THR A 70 -17.64 -11.17 -4.42
CA THR A 70 -17.57 -9.71 -4.33
C THR A 70 -16.56 -9.33 -3.27
N VAL A 71 -15.43 -8.76 -3.71
CA VAL A 71 -14.39 -8.21 -2.84
C VAL A 71 -14.34 -6.71 -3.11
N THR A 72 -14.83 -5.90 -2.18
CA THR A 72 -15.14 -4.48 -2.38
C THR A 72 -13.88 -3.69 -2.76
N ASN A 73 -12.76 -3.98 -2.08
CA ASN A 73 -11.47 -3.32 -2.30
C ASN A 73 -10.64 -3.92 -3.44
N SER A 74 -11.18 -4.87 -4.21
CA SER A 74 -10.44 -5.50 -5.31
C SER A 74 -9.88 -4.46 -6.30
N GLY A 75 -8.60 -4.59 -6.62
CA GLY A 75 -7.86 -3.66 -7.49
C GLY A 75 -7.41 -2.37 -6.83
N THR A 76 -7.47 -2.30 -5.49
CA THR A 76 -7.02 -1.15 -4.72
C THR A 76 -5.98 -1.56 -3.67
N VAL A 77 -5.22 -0.59 -3.18
CA VAL A 77 -4.30 -0.75 -2.05
C VAL A 77 -4.31 0.51 -1.19
N GLY A 78 -3.96 0.41 0.08
CA GLY A 78 -3.99 1.49 1.05
C GLY A 78 -2.80 2.45 0.98
N PHE A 79 -1.65 2.01 0.46
CA PHE A 79 -0.46 2.85 0.40
C PHE A 79 -0.44 3.85 -0.78
N THR A 80 0.44 4.85 -0.65
CA THR A 80 0.68 5.88 -1.67
C THR A 80 1.42 5.28 -2.87
N LYS A 81 0.88 5.51 -4.07
CA LYS A 81 1.29 4.78 -5.26
C LYS A 81 1.15 5.60 -6.53
N THR A 82 1.87 5.17 -7.56
CA THR A 82 1.51 5.41 -8.95
C THR A 82 0.97 4.12 -9.58
N THR A 83 0.27 4.27 -10.70
CA THR A 83 -0.36 3.14 -11.39
C THR A 83 -0.14 3.20 -12.88
N GLY A 84 0.14 2.05 -13.48
CA GLY A 84 0.08 1.85 -14.93
C GLY A 84 -1.07 0.92 -15.28
N LYS A 85 -1.80 1.21 -16.36
CA LYS A 85 -2.86 0.34 -16.86
C LYS A 85 -2.58 -0.08 -18.29
N GLU A 86 -2.82 -1.34 -18.59
CA GLU A 86 -2.76 -1.86 -19.96
C GLU A 86 -3.89 -2.85 -20.21
N LYS A 87 -4.33 -2.95 -21.47
CA LYS A 87 -5.25 -3.98 -21.91
C LYS A 87 -4.50 -4.96 -22.80
N ARG A 88 -4.74 -6.27 -22.60
CA ARG A 88 -4.11 -7.33 -23.40
C ARG A 88 -5.16 -8.24 -24.02
N SER A 89 -4.72 -9.02 -25.01
CA SER A 89 -5.56 -10.00 -25.71
C SER A 89 -6.86 -9.40 -26.20
N LYS A 90 -6.78 -8.29 -26.96
CA LYS A 90 -7.95 -7.55 -27.49
C LYS A 90 -8.94 -7.09 -26.40
N GLY A 91 -8.48 -6.85 -25.17
CA GLY A 91 -9.29 -6.36 -24.07
C GLY A 91 -9.91 -7.45 -23.19
N THR A 92 -9.61 -8.73 -23.44
CA THR A 92 -9.97 -9.83 -22.52
C THR A 92 -9.35 -9.65 -21.14
N TRP A 93 -8.17 -9.03 -21.07
CA TRP A 93 -7.45 -8.76 -19.84
C TRP A 93 -7.24 -7.27 -19.63
N GLU A 94 -7.54 -6.80 -18.42
CA GLU A 94 -7.02 -5.53 -17.91
C GLU A 94 -5.93 -5.84 -16.88
N ILE A 95 -4.77 -5.23 -17.06
CA ILE A 95 -3.65 -5.33 -16.13
C ILE A 95 -3.45 -3.97 -15.48
N LEU A 96 -3.40 -3.96 -14.15
CA LEU A 96 -3.09 -2.79 -13.35
C LEU A 96 -1.76 -3.04 -12.62
N TRP A 97 -0.74 -2.29 -13.02
CA TRP A 97 0.53 -2.21 -12.31
C TRP A 97 0.41 -1.16 -11.21
N VAL A 98 0.91 -1.49 -10.02
CA VAL A 98 0.94 -0.59 -8.88
C VAL A 98 2.36 -0.46 -8.37
N TYR A 99 2.83 0.77 -8.26
CA TYR A 99 4.18 1.09 -7.78
C TYR A 99 4.07 1.86 -6.48
N CYS A 100 4.58 1.32 -5.39
CA CYS A 100 4.61 2.03 -4.12
C CYS A 100 5.62 3.17 -4.20
N LEU A 101 5.23 4.35 -3.70
CA LEU A 101 6.11 5.52 -3.64
C LEU A 101 6.89 5.59 -2.32
N GLY A 102 6.70 4.62 -1.42
CA GLY A 102 7.24 4.66 -0.07
C GLY A 102 6.50 5.64 0.83
N ALA A 103 7.22 6.25 1.77
CA ALA A 103 6.63 7.10 2.80
C ALA A 103 7.50 8.31 3.12
N LEU A 104 6.86 9.42 3.48
CA LEU A 104 7.52 10.52 4.16
C LEU A 104 7.57 10.21 5.65
N VAL A 105 8.72 10.40 6.28
CA VAL A 105 8.94 10.12 7.71
C VAL A 105 9.66 11.29 8.37
N CYS A 106 9.60 11.36 9.70
CA CYS A 106 10.43 12.30 10.43
C CYS A 106 11.86 11.78 10.56
N ASN A 107 12.85 12.67 10.49
CA ASN A 107 14.25 12.33 10.80
C ASN A 107 14.52 12.07 12.28
N LEU A 108 13.56 12.30 13.17
CA LEU A 108 13.67 11.99 14.60
C LEU A 108 12.98 10.65 14.87
N GLU A 109 13.72 9.66 15.35
CA GLU A 109 13.22 8.29 15.60
C GLU A 109 12.02 8.25 16.56
N ALA A 110 11.99 9.16 17.54
CA ALA A 110 10.90 9.26 18.49
C ALA A 110 9.58 9.78 17.86
N CYS A 111 9.64 10.40 16.68
CA CYS A 111 8.46 10.94 16.00
C CYS A 111 7.87 9.91 15.04
N GLN A 112 6.71 9.36 15.40
CA GLN A 112 5.97 8.36 14.62
C GLN A 112 5.16 8.97 13.47
N TRP A 113 5.47 10.20 13.04
CA TRP A 113 4.75 10.80 11.92
C TRP A 113 5.14 10.13 10.60
N VAL A 114 4.13 9.72 9.85
CA VAL A 114 4.26 9.15 8.50
C VAL A 114 3.31 9.90 7.56
N GLY A 115 3.80 10.27 6.38
CA GLY A 115 3.07 11.03 5.38
C GLY A 115 3.11 10.40 3.99
N SER A 116 2.14 10.77 3.15
CA SER A 116 2.13 10.42 1.73
C SER A 116 3.14 11.25 0.95
N PRO A 117 4.06 10.64 0.18
CA PRO A 117 4.88 11.38 -0.77
C PRO A 117 4.02 11.98 -1.90
N PRO A 118 4.43 13.11 -2.49
CA PRO A 118 3.82 13.64 -3.71
C PRO A 118 3.83 12.60 -4.84
N THR A 119 2.76 12.55 -5.64
CA THR A 119 2.61 11.54 -6.71
C THR A 119 3.07 12.01 -8.09
N GLY A 120 3.42 13.29 -8.24
CA GLY A 120 3.92 13.86 -9.49
C GLY A 120 5.37 13.46 -9.75
N GLN A 121 5.75 13.30 -11.02
CA GLN A 121 7.14 12.99 -11.38
C GLN A 121 8.09 14.08 -10.85
N GLY A 122 9.08 13.68 -10.06
CA GLY A 122 10.06 14.59 -9.43
C GLY A 122 9.48 15.51 -8.36
N ALA A 123 8.20 15.36 -8.01
CA ALA A 123 7.55 16.22 -7.02
C ALA A 123 8.02 15.90 -5.59
N ASP A 124 8.45 14.66 -5.34
CA ASP A 124 9.13 14.21 -4.13
C ASP A 124 10.46 14.95 -3.93
N VAL A 125 11.33 14.97 -4.95
CA VAL A 125 12.62 15.69 -4.91
C VAL A 125 12.37 17.19 -4.68
N ALA A 126 11.50 17.81 -5.48
CA ALA A 126 11.17 19.22 -5.35
C ALA A 126 10.59 19.57 -3.96
N TYR A 127 9.79 18.67 -3.38
CA TYR A 127 9.26 18.86 -2.03
C TYR A 127 10.38 18.82 -0.98
N LEU A 128 11.31 17.86 -1.07
CA LEU A 128 12.42 17.73 -0.12
C LEU A 128 13.43 18.88 -0.22
N GLU A 129 13.64 19.44 -1.41
CA GLU A 129 14.48 20.64 -1.62
C GLU A 129 14.00 21.86 -0.82
N THR A 130 12.70 21.92 -0.47
CA THR A 130 12.17 22.98 0.40
C THR A 130 12.54 22.83 1.88
N ASN A 131 13.25 21.75 2.23
CA ASN A 131 13.56 21.34 3.60
C ASN A 131 12.32 21.34 4.53
N PRO A 132 11.30 20.53 4.22
CA PRO A 132 10.02 20.60 4.90
C PRO A 132 10.12 20.22 6.37
N LYS A 133 9.46 21.00 7.24
CA LYS A 133 9.33 20.69 8.67
C LYS A 133 8.35 19.57 8.91
N CYS A 134 8.67 18.72 9.88
CA CYS A 134 7.81 17.61 10.26
C CYS A 134 6.49 18.16 10.84
N PRO A 135 5.32 17.77 10.31
CA PRO A 135 4.03 18.19 10.85
C PRO A 135 3.63 17.39 12.10
N GLY A 136 4.45 16.41 12.53
CA GLY A 136 4.25 15.65 13.76
C GLY A 136 4.08 16.55 14.98
N ALA A 137 3.39 16.02 16.01
CA ALA A 137 3.02 16.78 17.20
C ALA A 137 2.29 18.10 16.90
N ALA A 138 1.40 18.09 15.89
CA ALA A 138 0.66 19.26 15.40
C ALA A 138 1.58 20.42 14.98
N GLY A 139 2.66 20.09 14.26
CA GLY A 139 3.65 21.05 13.76
C GLY A 139 4.68 21.52 14.80
N ARG A 140 4.69 20.94 16.01
CA ARG A 140 5.68 21.27 17.06
C ARG A 140 6.91 20.37 17.02
N CYS A 141 6.92 19.34 16.19
CA CYS A 141 8.09 18.49 16.04
C CYS A 141 9.27 19.31 15.49
N PRO A 142 10.45 19.30 16.15
CA PRO A 142 11.61 20.04 15.66
C PRO A 142 12.28 19.36 14.45
N GLY A 143 11.88 18.13 14.13
CA GLY A 143 12.43 17.35 13.04
C GLY A 143 12.04 17.87 11.65
N ASN A 144 12.76 17.37 10.66
CA ASN A 144 12.47 17.60 9.25
C ASN A 144 11.88 16.32 8.64
N VAL A 145 11.26 16.48 7.49
CA VAL A 145 10.73 15.37 6.70
C VAL A 145 11.85 14.76 5.85
N LEU A 146 11.92 13.43 5.85
CA LEU A 146 12.71 12.61 4.94
C LEU A 146 11.78 11.78 4.08
N TRP A 147 12.25 11.37 2.91
CA TRP A 147 11.56 10.39 2.08
C TRP A 147 12.28 9.05 2.17
N THR A 148 11.52 8.01 2.52
CA THR A 148 11.96 6.62 2.42
C THR A 148 11.30 6.04 1.17
N ALA A 149 12.07 5.94 0.08
CA ALA A 149 11.61 5.34 -1.16
C ALA A 149 11.29 3.85 -0.97
N CYS A 150 10.35 3.33 -1.77
CA CYS A 150 10.03 1.91 -1.79
C CYS A 150 10.61 1.27 -3.05
N ASP A 151 11.75 0.61 -2.90
CA ASP A 151 12.41 -0.10 -3.97
C ASP A 151 12.27 -1.63 -3.80
N GLY A 152 12.44 -2.37 -4.90
CA GLY A 152 12.48 -3.83 -4.86
C GLY A 152 11.13 -4.53 -4.69
N THR A 153 10.02 -3.80 -4.70
CA THR A 153 8.66 -4.38 -4.73
C THR A 153 8.07 -4.36 -6.13
N ALA A 154 7.19 -5.31 -6.41
CA ALA A 154 6.34 -5.26 -7.58
C ALA A 154 4.94 -5.72 -7.19
N LEU A 155 3.93 -5.00 -7.68
CA LEU A 155 2.52 -5.33 -7.47
C LEU A 155 1.77 -5.23 -8.80
N ARG A 156 0.96 -6.25 -9.08
CA ARG A 156 0.12 -6.30 -10.27
C ARG A 156 -1.22 -6.92 -9.95
N PHE A 157 -2.25 -6.38 -10.60
CA PHE A 157 -3.55 -7.00 -10.70
C PHE A 157 -3.80 -7.46 -12.13
N ASP A 158 -4.35 -8.66 -12.28
CA ASP A 158 -4.89 -9.18 -13.52
C ASP A 158 -6.39 -9.33 -13.38
N PHE A 159 -7.15 -8.68 -14.27
CA PHE A 159 -8.59 -8.80 -14.34
C PHE A 159 -8.98 -9.48 -15.63
N HIS A 160 -9.62 -10.65 -15.52
CA HIS A 160 -10.24 -11.32 -16.65
C HIS A 160 -11.65 -10.77 -16.85
N ILE A 161 -11.80 -9.88 -17.82
CA ILE A 161 -13.03 -9.10 -18.03
C ILE A 161 -14.26 -9.99 -18.28
N PRO A 162 -14.20 -11.05 -19.11
CA PRO A 162 -15.38 -11.86 -19.39
C PRO A 162 -15.94 -12.62 -18.18
N THR A 163 -15.10 -13.03 -17.23
CA THR A 163 -15.55 -13.85 -16.09
C THR A 163 -15.61 -13.07 -14.78
N GLY A 164 -15.04 -11.87 -14.72
CA GLY A 164 -14.92 -11.11 -13.46
C GLY A 164 -13.92 -11.71 -12.47
N TRP A 165 -13.13 -12.71 -12.90
CA TRP A 165 -12.04 -13.29 -12.12
C TRP A 165 -10.89 -12.29 -12.00
N GLY A 166 -10.24 -12.27 -10.84
CA GLY A 166 -9.13 -11.37 -10.56
C GLY A 166 -7.99 -12.04 -9.82
N LEU A 167 -6.77 -11.54 -10.04
CA LEU A 167 -5.57 -11.98 -9.33
C LEU A 167 -4.70 -10.79 -8.94
N LEU A 168 -4.44 -10.64 -7.65
CA LEU A 168 -3.35 -9.81 -7.13
C LEU A 168 -2.09 -10.67 -7.05
N ARG A 169 -0.97 -10.13 -7.53
CA ARG A 169 0.36 -10.69 -7.36
C ARG A 169 1.30 -9.63 -6.81
N HIS A 170 1.91 -9.92 -5.68
CA HIS A 170 2.92 -9.10 -5.04
C HIS A 170 4.24 -9.88 -4.94
N ARG A 171 5.36 -9.17 -5.03
CA ARG A 171 6.68 -9.69 -4.62
C ARG A 171 7.53 -8.57 -4.03
N GLY A 172 8.52 -8.96 -3.22
CA GLY A 172 9.43 -8.02 -2.55
C GLY A 172 8.93 -7.68 -1.14
N ILE A 173 9.66 -6.81 -0.45
CA ILE A 173 9.32 -6.43 0.93
C ILE A 173 9.24 -4.90 1.00
N HIS A 174 8.10 -4.39 1.45
CA HIS A 174 7.96 -3.00 1.84
C HIS A 174 8.71 -2.74 3.15
N GLN A 175 9.86 -2.08 3.06
CA GLN A 175 10.71 -1.71 4.20
C GLN A 175 10.55 -0.25 4.59
N HIS A 176 9.31 0.19 4.75
CA HIS A 176 8.98 1.54 5.23
C HIS A 176 7.74 1.49 6.10
N ALA A 177 7.55 2.49 6.94
CA ALA A 177 6.35 2.60 7.75
C ALA A 177 5.11 2.71 6.85
N TRP A 178 4.04 2.01 7.24
CA TRP A 178 2.74 2.19 6.61
C TRP A 178 2.15 3.52 7.04
N LEU A 179 1.73 4.32 6.06
CA LEU A 179 0.90 5.47 6.33
C LEU A 179 -0.55 5.03 6.52
N GLU A 180 -1.26 5.68 7.44
CA GLU A 180 -2.72 5.60 7.44
C GLU A 180 -3.24 6.25 6.15
N ALA A 181 -4.14 5.55 5.45
CA ALA A 181 -4.70 6.07 4.21
C ALA A 181 -5.44 7.38 4.50
N LYS A 182 -5.10 8.46 3.79
CA LYS A 182 -5.79 9.75 3.97
C LYS A 182 -7.27 9.68 3.59
N LYS A 183 -7.62 8.83 2.63
CA LYS A 183 -8.97 8.66 2.11
C LYS A 183 -9.51 7.31 2.54
N PRO A 184 -10.78 7.24 2.97
CA PRO A 184 -11.43 5.97 3.25
C PRO A 184 -11.46 5.13 1.98
N ASP A 185 -11.15 3.85 2.12
CA ASP A 185 -11.28 2.88 1.04
C ASP A 185 -12.75 2.59 0.70
N LYS A 186 -12.98 1.72 -0.29
CA LYS A 186 -14.35 1.47 -0.78
C LYS A 186 -15.18 0.76 0.30
N LEU A 187 -14.58 -0.19 1.03
CA LEU A 187 -15.25 -0.92 2.09
C LEU A 187 -15.63 0.01 3.25
N ALA A 188 -14.71 0.87 3.70
CA ALA A 188 -15.00 1.88 4.72
C ALA A 188 -16.13 2.83 4.30
N ARG A 189 -16.18 3.21 3.03
CA ARG A 189 -17.30 4.02 2.48
C ARG A 189 -18.62 3.25 2.46
N GLU A 190 -18.61 1.96 2.12
CA GLU A 190 -19.81 1.12 2.13
C GLU A 190 -20.33 0.91 3.55
N THR A 191 -19.46 0.66 4.52
CA THR A 191 -19.80 0.57 5.95
C THR A 191 -20.42 1.86 6.46
N LEU A 192 -19.82 3.02 6.15
CA LEU A 192 -20.39 4.31 6.52
C LEU A 192 -21.79 4.52 5.89
N LYS A 193 -21.96 4.15 4.62
CA LYS A 193 -23.25 4.25 3.94
C LYS A 193 -24.31 3.37 4.62
N ALA A 194 -23.96 2.12 4.95
CA ALA A 194 -24.85 1.20 5.64
C ALA A 194 -25.25 1.74 7.01
N GLU A 195 -24.33 2.32 7.78
CA GLU A 195 -24.66 2.96 9.05
C GLU A 195 -25.62 4.14 8.90
N ILE A 196 -25.39 5.03 7.93
CA ILE A 196 -26.26 6.19 7.70
C ILE A 196 -27.67 5.75 7.29
N MET A 197 -27.76 4.75 6.40
CA MET A 197 -29.06 4.25 5.90
C MET A 197 -29.79 3.38 6.95
N GLY A 198 -29.06 2.59 7.75
CA GLY A 198 -29.63 1.80 8.84
C GLY A 198 -30.12 2.66 10.00
N LYS A 199 -29.42 3.77 10.31
CA LYS A 199 -29.83 4.76 11.31
C LYS A 199 -31.09 5.54 10.92
N ALA A 200 -31.51 5.52 9.65
CA ALA A 200 -32.82 6.05 9.26
C ALA A 200 -33.98 5.13 9.71
N ILE A 201 -33.70 3.92 10.20
CA ILE A 201 -34.70 2.87 10.47
C ILE A 201 -34.72 2.40 11.95
N SER A 202 -33.62 2.53 12.72
CA SER A 202 -33.59 2.12 14.13
C SER A 202 -32.88 3.15 15.02
N LEU A 203 -33.50 3.47 16.16
CA LEU A 203 -33.14 4.57 17.07
C LEU A 203 -32.40 4.10 18.33
N GLU A 204 -32.00 2.82 18.42
CA GLU A 204 -31.66 2.21 19.72
C GLU A 204 -30.23 1.66 19.87
N ASP A 205 -29.39 1.62 18.84
CA ASP A 205 -28.01 1.13 18.99
C ASP A 205 -26.97 2.26 19.16
N PRO A 206 -26.04 2.13 20.13
CA PRO A 206 -24.98 3.10 20.35
C PRO A 206 -24.04 3.15 19.14
N ILE A 207 -23.69 4.37 18.76
CA ILE A 207 -22.81 4.71 17.64
C ILE A 207 -21.53 3.86 17.73
N THR A 208 -21.27 2.96 16.76
CA THR A 208 -19.88 2.67 16.37
C THR A 208 -19.27 4.02 16.04
N ASN A 209 -18.24 4.44 16.77
CA ASN A 209 -17.68 5.76 16.56
C ASN A 209 -17.26 5.84 15.09
N VAL A 210 -17.67 6.87 14.34
CA VAL A 210 -17.35 6.95 12.91
C VAL A 210 -15.84 6.89 12.65
N THR A 211 -15.04 7.21 13.67
CA THR A 211 -13.57 7.04 13.67
C THR A 211 -13.12 5.58 13.63
N ASP A 212 -13.94 4.64 14.11
CA ASP A 212 -13.70 3.20 14.07
C ASP A 212 -13.87 2.65 12.64
N ILE A 213 -14.64 3.34 11.79
CA ILE A 213 -14.79 3.01 10.36
C ILE A 213 -13.55 3.48 9.59
N HIS A 214 -13.14 4.73 9.81
CA HIS A 214 -11.91 5.29 9.23
C HIS A 214 -11.52 6.60 9.93
N GLY A 215 -10.23 6.80 10.20
CA GLY A 215 -9.73 7.97 10.93
C GLY A 215 -10.08 9.32 10.27
N SER A 216 -10.21 9.37 8.94
CA SER A 216 -10.60 10.60 8.23
C SER A 216 -11.99 11.13 8.61
N PHE A 217 -12.88 10.30 9.16
CA PHE A 217 -14.24 10.71 9.53
C PHE A 217 -14.29 11.53 10.83
N ILE A 218 -13.17 11.67 11.55
CA ILE A 218 -13.05 12.63 12.66
C ILE A 218 -13.21 14.08 12.19
N ASN A 219 -12.85 14.37 10.94
CA ASN A 219 -13.04 15.69 10.34
C ASN A 219 -14.49 15.83 9.85
N THR A 220 -15.25 16.72 10.48
CA THR A 220 -16.66 16.95 10.19
C THR A 220 -16.93 17.34 8.74
N ASP A 221 -16.04 18.12 8.11
CA ASP A 221 -16.22 18.51 6.71
C ASP A 221 -15.96 17.33 5.78
N CYS A 222 -14.96 16.48 6.08
CA CYS A 222 -14.75 15.22 5.38
C CYS A 222 -15.95 14.28 5.53
N LEU A 223 -16.47 14.11 6.75
CA LEU A 223 -17.65 13.29 7.01
C LEU A 223 -18.88 13.81 6.23
N ARG A 224 -19.16 15.11 6.31
CA ARG A 224 -20.28 15.75 5.59
C ARG A 224 -20.15 15.58 4.08
N TYR A 225 -18.94 15.71 3.53
CA TYR A 225 -18.67 15.47 2.11
C TYR A 225 -19.06 14.06 1.68
N TYR A 226 -18.63 13.03 2.42
CA TYR A 226 -18.95 11.65 2.09
C TYR A 226 -20.44 11.32 2.31
N GLN A 227 -21.05 11.82 3.38
CA GLN A 227 -22.50 11.73 3.60
C GLN A 227 -23.28 12.31 2.41
N HIS A 228 -22.88 13.49 1.94
CA HIS A 228 -23.53 14.17 0.83
C HIS A 228 -23.42 13.40 -0.49
N ILE A 229 -22.23 12.85 -0.79
CA ILE A 229 -22.05 11.96 -1.96
C ILE A 229 -22.97 10.74 -1.87
N MET A 230 -23.05 10.11 -0.70
CA MET A 230 -23.84 8.89 -0.50
C MET A 230 -25.36 9.15 -0.62
N LEU A 231 -25.84 10.28 -0.11
CA LEU A 231 -27.25 10.69 -0.16
C LEU A 231 -27.67 11.16 -1.57
N ARG A 232 -26.76 11.77 -2.34
CA ARG A 232 -27.05 12.21 -3.72
C ARG A 232 -26.97 11.09 -4.76
N CYS A 233 -26.10 10.10 -4.57
CA CYS A 233 -25.92 8.98 -5.51
C CYS A 233 -26.80 7.76 -5.17
N GLY A 234 -27.92 7.96 -4.48
CA GLY A 234 -28.84 6.90 -4.08
C GLY A 234 -29.57 6.25 -5.25
N THR A 235 -28.86 5.50 -6.11
CA THR A 235 -29.34 4.31 -6.85
C THR A 235 -28.31 3.67 -7.80
N THR A 236 -27.11 4.21 -8.05
CA THR A 236 -26.14 3.50 -8.93
C THR A 236 -24.69 3.92 -8.68
N LEU A 237 -23.81 2.95 -8.41
CA LEU A 237 -22.36 3.13 -8.30
C LEU A 237 -21.76 3.50 -9.67
N LYS A 238 -21.64 4.80 -9.94
CA LYS A 238 -20.60 5.39 -10.81
C LYS A 238 -20.25 6.78 -10.30
N CYS A 239 -19.39 6.87 -9.29
CA CYS A 239 -18.64 8.07 -8.90
C CYS A 239 -17.27 7.65 -8.37
#